data_AF-A0A372L6U9-F1
#
_entry.id   AF-A0A372L6U9-F1
#
_cell.length_a   1.000
_cell.length_b   1.000
_cell.length_c   1.000
_cell.angle_alpha   90.00
_cell.angle_beta   90.00
_cell.angle_gamma   90.00
#
_symmetry.space_group_name_H-M   'P 1'
#
loop_
_entity.id
_entity.type
_entity.pdbx_description
1 polymer ?
#
loop_
_entity_poly.entity_id
_entity_poly.type
_entity_poly.pdbx_seq_one_letter_code
_entity_poly.pdbx_strand_id
1 'polypeptide(L)'
;MNEKVVYRQPGEGAILFAYQFIDGLTKAEFFPVIQQVINGQLHNVVDKRIKRCDYCGYFWRDISLRNNKRKCSADCERSLKTLQKREQRALKELLNPKPKKAPDMYTYYADHLEYPYFLSEQYMLKRSYRFERPKAPDKLAQIDAAEQRGYKRKSKATPTDGSDTVYIKGISHKHRYGEVEASQLEEGYFERKYSERHQKLERWRAENFKLATK
;
A
#
# COMPACT_ATOMS: atom_id res chain seq x y z
N MET A 1 6.68 26.12 -30.77
CA MET A 1 5.97 26.52 -29.54
C MET A 1 6.86 26.13 -28.37
N ASN A 2 7.35 27.09 -27.58
CA ASN A 2 8.16 26.78 -26.40
C ASN A 2 7.25 26.13 -25.37
N GLU A 3 7.31 24.80 -25.25
CA GLU A 3 6.63 24.08 -24.17
C GLU A 3 7.12 24.66 -22.83
N LYS A 4 6.19 25.19 -22.03
CA LYS A 4 6.49 25.67 -20.68
C LYS A 4 6.91 24.46 -19.84
N VAL A 5 8.20 24.35 -19.56
CA VAL A 5 8.74 23.29 -18.70
C VAL A 5 8.28 23.56 -17.27
N VAL A 6 7.50 22.64 -16.71
CA VAL A 6 7.07 22.70 -15.30
C VAL A 6 8.13 22.01 -14.45
N TYR A 7 8.88 22.78 -13.68
CA TYR A 7 9.86 22.24 -12.74
C TYR A 7 9.17 21.71 -11.49
N ARG A 8 9.57 20.51 -11.04
CA ARG A 8 9.12 19.89 -9.78
C ARG A 8 10.30 19.60 -8.89
N GLN A 9 10.11 18.88 -7.78
CA GLN A 9 11.24 18.44 -6.96
C GLN A 9 12.21 17.57 -7.81
N PRO A 10 13.53 17.86 -7.77
CA PRO A 10 14.51 17.11 -8.54
C PRO A 10 14.61 15.67 -8.04
N GLY A 11 14.71 14.72 -8.98
CA GLY A 11 14.99 13.32 -8.66
C GLY A 11 16.50 13.04 -8.58
N GLU A 12 16.86 11.90 -8.01
CA GLU A 12 18.24 11.47 -7.77
C GLU A 12 19.16 11.64 -9.00
N GLY A 13 18.74 11.19 -10.18
CA GLY A 13 19.57 11.30 -11.38
C GLY A 13 19.83 12.74 -11.84
N ALA A 14 18.92 13.68 -11.57
CA ALA A 14 19.14 15.09 -11.87
C ALA A 14 20.08 15.74 -10.84
N ILE A 15 19.96 15.32 -9.58
CA ILE A 15 20.84 15.75 -8.48
C ILE A 15 22.27 15.30 -8.75
N LEU A 16 22.47 14.01 -9.07
CA LEU A 16 23.79 13.45 -9.42
C LEU A 16 24.42 14.13 -10.63
N PHE A 17 23.60 14.47 -11.63
CA PHE A 17 24.09 15.21 -12.80
C PHE A 17 24.53 16.63 -12.43
N ALA A 18 23.76 17.34 -11.60
CA ALA A 18 24.15 18.67 -11.12
C ALA A 18 25.43 18.63 -10.27
N TYR A 19 25.59 17.61 -9.43
CA TYR A 19 26.78 17.43 -8.60
C TYR A 19 28.08 17.39 -9.42
N GLN A 20 28.06 16.85 -10.64
CA GLN A 20 29.24 16.80 -11.52
C GLN A 20 29.80 18.18 -11.88
N PHE A 21 28.96 19.23 -11.88
CA PHE A 21 29.36 20.60 -12.20
C PHE A 21 29.65 21.44 -10.97
N ILE A 22 29.26 20.95 -9.80
CA ILE A 22 29.25 21.70 -8.55
C ILE A 22 30.42 21.31 -7.65
N ASP A 23 30.96 20.10 -7.84
CA ASP A 23 32.00 19.57 -6.97
C ASP A 23 33.21 20.51 -6.92
N GLY A 24 33.59 20.93 -5.71
CA GLY A 24 34.68 21.88 -5.47
C GLY A 24 34.33 23.38 -5.52
N LEU A 25 33.10 23.77 -5.82
CA LEU A 25 32.70 25.19 -5.84
C LEU A 25 32.30 25.73 -4.46
N THR A 26 32.55 27.02 -4.25
CA THR A 26 32.07 27.72 -3.05
C THR A 26 30.57 28.02 -3.16
N LYS A 27 29.91 28.27 -2.02
CA LYS A 27 28.46 28.58 -1.98
C LYS A 27 28.07 29.78 -2.85
N ALA A 28 28.97 30.75 -3.05
CA ALA A 28 28.71 31.93 -3.88
C ALA A 28 28.69 31.59 -5.38
N GLU A 29 29.57 30.70 -5.82
CA GLU A 29 29.71 30.26 -7.22
C GLU A 29 28.69 29.19 -7.61
N PHE A 30 28.13 28.49 -6.62
CA PHE A 30 27.14 27.43 -6.78
C PHE A 30 25.86 27.89 -7.49
N PHE A 31 25.29 29.03 -7.08
CA PHE A 31 24.02 29.53 -7.61
C PHE A 31 24.04 29.84 -9.10
N PRO A 32 25.01 30.60 -9.64
CA PRO A 32 25.04 30.89 -11.08
C PRO A 32 25.25 29.63 -11.91
N VAL A 33 26.09 28.69 -11.45
CA VAL A 33 26.33 27.42 -12.14
C VAL A 33 25.05 26.59 -12.21
N ILE A 34 24.28 26.50 -11.12
CA ILE A 34 23.00 25.78 -11.14
C ILE A 34 21.99 26.40 -12.10
N GLN A 35 21.89 27.72 -12.16
CA GLN A 35 21.00 28.37 -13.12
C GLN A 35 21.39 28.01 -14.56
N GLN A 36 22.69 27.98 -14.85
CA GLN A 36 23.19 27.54 -16.15
C GLN A 36 22.93 26.05 -16.43
N VAL A 37 23.02 25.16 -15.42
CA VAL A 37 22.66 23.73 -15.55
C VAL A 37 21.17 23.57 -15.85
N ILE A 38 20.30 24.29 -15.13
CA ILE A 38 18.84 24.24 -15.31
C ILE A 38 18.45 24.75 -16.71
N ASN A 39 19.05 25.86 -17.15
CA ASN A 39 18.81 26.42 -18.47
C ASN A 39 19.40 25.56 -19.59
N GLY A 40 20.34 24.67 -19.24
CA GLY A 40 20.99 23.80 -20.19
C GLY A 40 22.09 24.50 -21.01
N GLN A 41 22.79 25.45 -20.41
CA GLN A 41 23.92 26.14 -21.07
C GLN A 41 25.23 25.36 -20.90
N LEU A 42 25.35 24.55 -19.85
CA LEU A 42 26.58 23.82 -19.51
C LEU A 42 26.67 22.40 -20.08
N HIS A 43 25.61 21.86 -20.69
CA HIS A 43 25.65 20.51 -21.23
C HIS A 43 26.16 20.48 -22.67
N ASN A 44 26.92 19.44 -23.01
CA ASN A 44 27.34 19.20 -24.39
C ASN A 44 26.12 18.86 -25.25
N VAL A 45 25.76 19.77 -26.17
CA VAL A 45 24.62 19.60 -27.10
C VAL A 45 24.75 18.34 -27.97
N VAL A 46 25.98 17.87 -28.18
CA VAL A 46 26.29 16.67 -28.96
C VAL A 46 25.93 15.38 -28.21
N ASP A 47 25.88 15.41 -26.88
CA ASP A 47 25.64 14.20 -26.08
C ASP A 47 24.16 13.83 -26.02
N LYS A 48 23.77 12.89 -26.89
CA LYS A 48 22.40 12.34 -26.98
C LYS A 48 21.93 11.60 -25.71
N ARG A 49 22.80 11.35 -24.74
CA ARG A 49 22.41 10.72 -23.46
C ARG A 49 21.93 11.74 -22.44
N ILE A 50 22.23 13.03 -22.61
CA ILE A 50 21.72 14.08 -21.74
C ILE A 50 20.30 14.41 -22.18
N LYS A 51 19.34 14.18 -21.30
CA LYS A 51 17.91 14.35 -21.58
C LYS A 51 17.25 15.16 -20.48
N ARG A 52 16.11 15.76 -20.79
CA ARG A 52 15.20 16.30 -19.77
C ARG A 52 14.31 15.19 -19.22
N CYS A 53 14.06 15.22 -17.92
CA CYS A 53 13.15 14.27 -17.28
C CYS A 53 11.69 14.66 -17.53
N ASP A 54 10.88 13.74 -18.03
CA ASP A 54 9.44 13.97 -18.29
C ASP A 54 8.64 14.37 -17.04
N TYR A 55 9.15 14.05 -15.84
CA TYR A 55 8.46 14.34 -14.58
C TYR A 55 8.92 15.62 -13.89
N CYS A 56 10.23 15.76 -13.63
CA CYS A 56 10.77 16.89 -12.87
C CYS A 56 11.27 18.04 -13.74
N GLY A 57 11.44 17.84 -15.05
CA GLY A 57 11.87 18.87 -16.00
C GLY A 57 13.38 19.12 -16.03
N TYR A 58 14.16 18.62 -15.07
CA TYR A 58 15.61 18.81 -15.03
C TYR A 58 16.38 17.91 -15.98
N PHE A 59 17.57 18.37 -16.36
CA PHE A 59 18.54 17.60 -17.13
C PHE A 59 19.17 16.48 -16.30
N TRP A 60 19.41 15.35 -16.95
CA TRP A 60 20.08 14.20 -16.38
C TRP A 60 20.73 13.36 -17.48
N ARG A 61 21.74 12.57 -17.13
CA ARG A 61 22.43 11.67 -18.07
C ARG A 61 21.83 10.27 -18.01
N ASP A 62 21.41 9.74 -19.17
CA ASP A 62 20.90 8.38 -19.28
C ASP A 62 22.03 7.34 -19.17
N ILE A 63 22.04 6.60 -18.06
CA ILE A 63 22.99 5.52 -17.78
C ILE A 63 22.54 4.20 -18.41
N SER A 64 21.31 4.10 -18.92
CA SER A 64 20.80 2.86 -19.51
C SER A 64 21.56 2.48 -20.79
N LEU A 65 21.82 1.17 -20.96
CA LEU A 65 22.48 0.63 -22.14
C LEU A 65 21.77 1.02 -23.44
N ARG A 66 20.42 1.03 -23.42
CA ARG A 66 19.57 1.29 -24.59
C ARG A 66 19.29 2.77 -24.83
N ASN A 67 19.73 3.68 -23.95
CA ASN A 67 19.45 5.12 -24.02
C ASN A 67 17.98 5.45 -24.31
N ASN A 68 17.04 4.76 -23.66
CA ASN A 68 15.60 4.91 -23.90
C ASN A 68 14.83 5.41 -22.67
N LYS A 69 15.51 5.61 -21.54
CA LYS A 69 14.87 6.14 -20.36
C LYS A 69 14.53 7.62 -20.59
N ARG A 70 13.36 8.02 -20.09
CA ARG A 70 12.87 9.40 -20.14
C ARG A 70 12.79 10.07 -18.77
N LYS A 71 13.20 9.37 -17.73
CA LYS A 71 13.03 9.78 -16.33
C LYS A 71 14.32 9.56 -15.57
N CYS A 72 14.66 10.52 -14.70
CA CYS A 72 15.93 10.52 -13.99
C CYS A 72 16.00 9.55 -12.80
N SER A 73 14.86 9.15 -12.21
CA SER A 73 14.80 8.21 -11.08
C SER A 73 13.56 7.31 -11.12
N ALA A 74 13.59 6.22 -10.36
CA ALA A 74 12.44 5.33 -10.20
C ALA A 74 11.26 6.03 -9.49
N ASP A 75 11.55 6.98 -8.62
CA ASP A 75 10.51 7.78 -7.94
C ASP A 75 9.82 8.76 -8.89
N CYS A 76 10.58 9.38 -9.80
CA CYS A 76 9.99 10.18 -10.90
C CYS A 76 9.10 9.29 -11.79
N GLU A 77 9.52 8.05 -12.03
CA GLU A 77 8.70 7.08 -12.77
C GLU A 77 7.39 6.75 -12.08
N ARG A 78 7.44 6.42 -10.80
CA ARG A 78 6.27 6.11 -9.99
C ARG A 78 5.33 7.30 -9.93
N SER A 79 5.85 8.49 -9.66
CA SER A 79 5.07 9.72 -9.53
C SER A 79 4.36 10.11 -10.83
N LEU A 80 5.06 10.00 -11.97
CA LEU A 80 4.44 10.24 -13.28
C LEU A 80 3.32 9.25 -13.58
N LYS A 81 3.54 7.95 -13.30
CA LYS A 81 2.50 6.91 -13.45
C LYS A 81 1.28 7.20 -12.57
N THR A 82 1.49 7.69 -11.34
CA THR A 82 0.42 8.06 -10.41
C THR A 82 -0.41 9.23 -10.94
N LEU A 83 0.24 10.26 -11.49
CA LEU A 83 -0.45 11.42 -12.09
C LEU A 83 -1.26 11.02 -13.32
N GLN A 84 -0.67 10.25 -14.24
CA GLN A 84 -1.38 9.75 -15.41
C GLN A 84 -2.61 8.92 -15.02
N LYS A 85 -2.47 8.05 -14.01
CA LYS A 85 -3.62 7.29 -13.49
C LYS A 85 -4.68 8.18 -12.86
N ARG A 86 -4.29 9.26 -12.18
CA ARG A 86 -5.23 10.24 -11.61
C ARG A 86 -6.00 10.97 -12.72
N GLU A 87 -5.31 11.43 -13.75
CA GLU A 87 -5.92 12.07 -14.92
C GLU A 87 -6.85 11.12 -15.66
N GLN A 88 -6.42 9.88 -15.92
CA GLN A 88 -7.27 8.85 -16.53
C GLN A 88 -8.52 8.55 -15.71
N ARG A 89 -8.42 8.53 -14.38
CA ARG A 89 -9.59 8.37 -13.50
C ARG A 89 -10.52 9.56 -13.59
N ALA A 90 -9.99 10.78 -13.54
CA ALA A 90 -10.78 12.00 -13.66
C ALA A 90 -11.51 12.05 -15.02
N LEU A 91 -10.82 11.75 -16.12
CA LEU A 91 -11.43 11.66 -17.46
C LEU A 91 -12.51 10.58 -17.52
N LYS A 92 -12.27 9.42 -16.91
CA LYS A 92 -13.26 8.34 -16.86
C LYS A 92 -14.49 8.71 -16.04
N GLU A 93 -14.32 9.44 -14.94
CA GLU A 93 -15.41 9.96 -14.11
C GLU A 93 -16.23 11.01 -14.84
N LEU A 94 -15.58 11.88 -15.65
CA LEU A 94 -16.27 12.85 -16.50
C LEU A 94 -17.06 12.17 -17.64
N LEU A 95 -16.46 11.18 -18.30
CA LEU A 95 -17.09 10.47 -19.43
C LEU A 95 -18.21 9.52 -19.00
N ASN A 96 -18.04 8.86 -17.85
CA ASN A 96 -18.98 7.88 -17.33
C ASN A 96 -19.09 8.06 -15.81
N PRO A 97 -19.91 9.01 -15.35
CA PRO A 97 -20.14 9.20 -13.92
C PRO A 97 -20.86 7.97 -13.39
N LYS A 98 -20.11 7.04 -12.81
CA LYS A 98 -20.72 5.90 -12.12
C LYS A 98 -21.43 6.46 -10.89
N PRO A 99 -22.71 6.15 -10.67
CA PRO A 99 -23.35 6.50 -9.41
C PRO A 99 -22.49 5.91 -8.29
N LYS A 100 -22.13 6.74 -7.31
CA LYS A 100 -21.44 6.25 -6.11
C LYS A 100 -22.32 5.16 -5.53
N LYS A 101 -21.83 3.92 -5.52
CA LYS A 101 -22.54 2.82 -4.87
C LYS A 101 -22.71 3.23 -3.41
N ALA A 102 -23.96 3.34 -2.95
CA ALA A 102 -24.23 3.51 -1.54
C ALA A 102 -23.48 2.41 -0.77
N PRO A 103 -22.89 2.71 0.40
CA PRO A 103 -22.28 1.67 1.21
C PRO A 103 -23.36 0.63 1.51
N ASP A 104 -23.14 -0.62 1.07
CA ASP A 104 -24.13 -1.72 1.16
C ASP A 104 -24.85 -1.69 2.52
N MET A 105 -24.11 -1.49 3.62
CA MET A 105 -24.62 -1.39 5.01
C MET A 105 -25.85 -0.50 5.19
N TYR A 106 -25.88 0.72 4.62
CA TYR A 106 -26.99 1.68 4.83
C TYR A 106 -28.29 1.29 4.12
N THR A 107 -28.24 0.28 3.27
CA THR A 107 -29.41 -0.22 2.53
C THR A 107 -30.02 -1.46 3.18
N TYR A 108 -29.40 -2.04 4.23
CA TYR A 108 -29.74 -3.40 4.68
C TYR A 108 -29.81 -3.61 6.19
N TYR A 109 -29.27 -2.71 7.01
CA TYR A 109 -29.58 -2.66 8.44
C TYR A 109 -30.57 -1.53 8.67
N ALA A 110 -31.79 -1.89 9.03
CA ALA A 110 -32.65 -0.94 9.72
C ALA A 110 -32.06 -0.75 11.12
N ASP A 111 -31.09 0.17 11.27
CA ASP A 111 -30.48 0.51 12.58
C ASP A 111 -31.53 0.95 13.63
N HIS A 112 -32.78 1.15 13.20
CA HIS A 112 -33.96 1.52 13.98
C HIS A 112 -34.86 0.34 14.35
N LEU A 113 -34.55 -0.90 13.93
CA LEU A 113 -35.27 -2.10 14.35
C LEU A 113 -34.44 -2.88 15.39
N GLU A 114 -35.08 -3.23 16.50
CA GLU A 114 -34.46 -3.92 17.64
C GLU A 114 -33.90 -5.32 17.30
N TYR A 115 -34.26 -5.87 16.13
CA TYR A 115 -33.78 -7.15 15.62
C TYR A 115 -33.13 -6.99 14.24
N PRO A 116 -31.96 -7.63 14.00
CA PRO A 116 -31.22 -7.50 12.75
C PRO A 116 -31.87 -8.33 11.63
N TYR A 117 -33.00 -7.87 11.09
CA TYR A 117 -33.61 -8.46 9.91
C TYR A 117 -32.97 -7.89 8.64
N PHE A 118 -32.66 -8.76 7.68
CA PHE A 118 -32.27 -8.33 6.35
C PHE A 118 -33.46 -7.70 5.64
N LEU A 119 -33.28 -6.55 5.00
CA LEU A 119 -34.34 -5.88 4.23
C LEU A 119 -34.91 -6.73 3.08
N SER A 120 -34.19 -7.76 2.61
CA SER A 120 -34.72 -8.71 1.63
C SER A 120 -34.18 -10.12 1.84
N GLU A 121 -35.05 -11.11 1.63
CA GLU A 121 -34.70 -12.54 1.69
C GLU A 121 -33.64 -12.90 0.64
N GLN A 122 -33.72 -12.33 -0.56
CA GLN A 122 -32.72 -12.55 -1.61
C GLN A 122 -31.32 -12.12 -1.18
N TYR A 123 -31.20 -11.02 -0.44
CA TYR A 123 -29.91 -10.56 0.06
C TYR A 123 -29.41 -11.44 1.20
N MET A 124 -30.29 -11.84 2.12
CA MET A 124 -29.98 -12.84 3.16
C MET A 124 -29.41 -14.10 2.51
N LEU A 125 -30.10 -14.66 1.51
CA LEU A 125 -29.68 -15.86 0.79
C LEU A 125 -28.36 -15.65 0.04
N LYS A 126 -28.16 -14.50 -0.62
CA LYS A 126 -26.89 -14.18 -1.30
C LYS A 126 -25.72 -14.10 -0.31
N ARG A 127 -25.95 -13.59 0.90
CA ARG A 127 -24.95 -13.46 1.96
C ARG A 127 -24.70 -14.79 2.65
N SER A 128 -25.73 -15.56 3.00
CA SER A 128 -25.59 -16.91 3.56
C SER A 128 -24.88 -17.83 2.57
N TYR A 129 -25.23 -17.75 1.29
CA TYR A 129 -24.54 -18.42 0.19
C TYR A 129 -23.09 -17.95 0.00
N ARG A 130 -22.54 -16.99 0.75
CA ARG A 130 -21.08 -16.77 0.77
C ARG A 130 -20.37 -17.73 1.72
N PHE A 131 -21.05 -18.12 2.79
CA PHE A 131 -20.52 -18.95 3.88
C PHE A 131 -20.97 -20.41 3.76
N GLU A 132 -22.18 -20.64 3.27
CA GLU A 132 -22.87 -21.94 3.21
C GLU A 132 -22.95 -22.50 1.78
N ARG A 133 -21.97 -22.19 0.92
CA ARG A 133 -21.96 -22.75 -0.45
C ARG A 133 -21.85 -24.26 -0.40
N PRO A 134 -22.74 -25.00 -1.09
CA PRO A 134 -22.50 -26.42 -1.33
C PRO A 134 -21.17 -26.56 -2.08
N LYS A 135 -20.31 -27.44 -1.58
CA LYS A 135 -19.02 -27.77 -2.21
C LYS A 135 -19.11 -29.18 -2.76
N ALA A 136 -18.49 -29.41 -3.91
CA ALA A 136 -18.33 -30.75 -4.47
C ALA A 136 -17.59 -31.66 -3.48
N PRO A 137 -17.87 -32.97 -3.46
CA PRO A 137 -17.28 -33.93 -2.52
C PRO A 137 -15.75 -33.92 -2.56
N ASP A 138 -15.14 -33.82 -3.75
CA ASP A 138 -13.68 -33.74 -3.92
C ASP A 138 -13.08 -32.53 -3.20
N LYS A 139 -13.79 -31.40 -3.21
CA LYS A 139 -13.35 -30.17 -2.54
C LYS A 139 -13.53 -30.25 -1.03
N LEU A 140 -14.50 -31.03 -0.55
CA LEU A 140 -14.64 -31.35 0.88
C LEU A 140 -13.49 -32.24 1.34
N ALA A 141 -13.19 -33.31 0.60
CA ALA A 141 -12.05 -34.19 0.88
C ALA A 141 -10.70 -33.45 0.89
N GLN A 142 -10.50 -32.48 -0.01
CA GLN A 142 -9.31 -31.62 0.01
C GLN A 142 -9.23 -30.69 1.23
N ILE A 143 -10.38 -30.20 1.72
CA ILE A 143 -10.43 -29.37 2.93
C ILE A 143 -10.12 -30.22 4.15
N ASP A 144 -10.71 -31.41 4.25
CA ASP A 144 -10.52 -32.34 5.37
C ASP A 144 -9.07 -32.86 5.40
N ALA A 145 -8.51 -33.22 4.24
CA ALA A 145 -7.11 -33.62 4.13
C ALA A 145 -6.14 -32.47 4.46
N ALA A 146 -6.49 -31.22 4.18
CA ALA A 146 -5.71 -30.06 4.59
C ALA A 146 -5.83 -29.81 6.11
N GLU A 147 -7.01 -30.00 6.70
CA GLU A 147 -7.23 -29.88 8.14
C GLU A 147 -6.42 -30.94 8.92
N GLN A 148 -6.44 -32.19 8.47
CA GLN A 148 -5.64 -33.29 9.03
C GLN A 148 -4.12 -33.07 8.89
N ARG A 149 -3.67 -32.38 7.84
CA ARG A 149 -2.26 -31.97 7.66
C ARG A 149 -1.85 -30.80 8.57
N GLY A 150 -2.73 -30.30 9.42
CA GLY A 150 -2.43 -29.23 10.38
C GLY A 150 -2.28 -27.86 9.73
N TYR A 151 -3.15 -27.51 8.75
CA TYR A 151 -3.17 -26.17 8.19
C TYR A 151 -3.50 -25.11 9.26
N LYS A 152 -2.46 -24.60 9.93
CA LYS A 152 -2.46 -23.24 10.46
C LYS A 152 -2.62 -22.29 9.27
N ARG A 153 -3.86 -21.95 8.91
CA ARG A 153 -4.09 -20.69 8.21
C ARG A 153 -3.49 -19.60 9.10
N LYS A 154 -2.40 -18.95 8.68
CA LYS A 154 -1.99 -17.70 9.32
C LYS A 154 -3.19 -16.77 9.24
N SER A 155 -3.80 -16.45 10.38
CA SER A 155 -4.75 -15.35 10.43
C SER A 155 -4.01 -14.12 9.93
N LYS A 156 -4.64 -13.37 9.02
CA LYS A 156 -4.19 -12.00 8.77
C LYS A 156 -4.53 -11.23 10.05
N ALA A 157 -3.49 -10.96 10.85
CA ALA A 157 -3.50 -10.02 11.98
C ALA A 157 -4.67 -10.21 12.96
N THR A 158 -4.50 -11.13 13.92
CA THR A 158 -5.15 -10.94 15.22
C THR A 158 -4.30 -9.92 15.98
N PRO A 159 -4.83 -8.75 16.39
CA PRO A 159 -4.11 -7.84 17.27
C PRO A 159 -3.86 -8.57 18.60
N THR A 160 -2.62 -8.65 19.05
CA THR A 160 -2.29 -9.06 20.41
C THR A 160 -2.09 -7.80 21.26
N ASP A 161 -2.70 -7.78 22.44
CA ASP A 161 -2.70 -6.62 23.37
C ASP A 161 -1.35 -6.34 24.04
N GLY A 162 -0.27 -6.97 23.58
CA GLY A 162 1.08 -6.81 24.13
C GLY A 162 1.30 -7.42 25.51
N SER A 163 0.34 -8.21 26.03
CA SER A 163 0.51 -9.05 27.22
C SER A 163 0.97 -10.46 26.83
N ASP A 164 1.82 -11.08 27.66
CA ASP A 164 2.24 -12.48 27.52
C ASP A 164 1.09 -13.50 27.77
N THR A 165 -0.08 -13.00 28.15
CA THR A 165 -1.32 -13.77 28.22
C THR A 165 -2.22 -13.43 27.04
N VAL A 166 -2.56 -14.46 26.25
CA VAL A 166 -3.54 -14.38 25.17
C VAL A 166 -4.90 -14.82 25.71
N TYR A 167 -5.83 -13.89 25.91
CA TYR A 167 -7.23 -14.26 26.11
C TYR A 167 -7.89 -14.44 24.75
N ILE A 168 -8.07 -15.68 24.34
CA ILE A 168 -8.89 -15.99 23.17
C ILE A 168 -10.35 -15.80 23.60
N LYS A 169 -10.94 -14.63 23.29
CA LYS A 169 -12.40 -14.52 23.25
C LYS A 169 -12.88 -15.50 22.18
N GLY A 170 -13.55 -16.57 22.60
CA GLY A 170 -14.09 -17.59 21.73
C GLY A 170 -15.01 -16.97 20.69
N ILE A 171 -14.52 -16.81 19.46
CA ILE A 171 -15.36 -16.46 18.33
C ILE A 171 -16.04 -17.74 17.88
N SER A 172 -17.36 -17.73 17.97
CA SER A 172 -18.26 -18.82 17.64
C SER A 172 -17.96 -19.42 16.26
N HIS A 173 -17.73 -20.73 16.20
CA HIS A 173 -17.99 -21.50 14.99
C HIS A 173 -18.65 -22.84 15.38
N LYS A 174 -19.92 -23.00 15.00
CA LYS A 174 -20.67 -24.27 14.96
C LYS A 174 -20.78 -25.09 16.26
N HIS A 175 -21.44 -24.52 17.29
CA HIS A 175 -22.12 -25.25 18.38
C HIS A 175 -21.41 -26.45 19.07
N ARG A 176 -20.08 -26.49 19.14
CA ARG A 176 -19.37 -27.45 20.01
C ARG A 176 -18.34 -26.72 20.84
N TYR A 177 -18.49 -26.83 22.16
CA TYR A 177 -17.54 -26.33 23.13
C TYR A 177 -16.50 -27.42 23.37
N GLY A 178 -15.27 -27.21 22.89
CA GLY A 178 -14.11 -27.98 23.32
C GLY A 178 -13.47 -27.34 24.55
N GLU A 179 -12.75 -28.13 25.34
CA GLU A 179 -11.98 -27.62 26.48
C GLU A 179 -10.94 -26.59 26.02
N VAL A 180 -10.87 -25.49 26.76
CA VAL A 180 -9.92 -24.40 26.48
C VAL A 180 -8.59 -24.78 27.08
N GLU A 181 -7.66 -25.26 26.26
CA GLU A 181 -6.28 -25.43 26.67
C GLU A 181 -5.54 -24.09 26.61
N ALA A 182 -5.11 -23.60 27.77
CA ALA A 182 -4.25 -22.44 27.87
C ALA A 182 -2.78 -22.87 27.75
N SER A 183 -2.16 -22.64 26.60
CA SER A 183 -0.71 -22.78 26.47
C SER A 183 -0.01 -21.48 26.82
N GLN A 184 0.84 -21.48 27.84
CA GLN A 184 1.74 -20.36 28.13
C GLN A 184 2.88 -20.32 27.10
N LEU A 185 3.17 -19.14 26.56
CA LEU A 185 4.34 -18.90 25.73
C LEU A 185 5.59 -18.80 26.61
N GLU A 186 6.72 -19.32 26.14
CA GLU A 186 8.01 -19.14 26.81
C GLU A 186 8.36 -17.65 26.96
N GLU A 187 8.83 -17.26 28.15
CA GLU A 187 9.30 -15.91 28.42
C GLU A 187 10.38 -15.49 27.40
N GLY A 188 10.20 -14.31 26.81
CA GLY A 188 11.12 -13.74 25.82
C GLY A 188 10.98 -14.29 24.38
N TYR A 189 9.92 -15.06 24.05
CA TYR A 189 9.68 -15.54 22.68
C TYR A 189 9.63 -14.40 21.64
N PHE A 190 8.93 -13.30 21.97
CA PHE A 190 8.76 -12.18 21.06
C PHE A 190 10.04 -11.37 20.87
N GLU A 191 10.87 -11.28 21.89
CA GLU A 191 12.18 -10.61 21.86
C GLU A 191 13.16 -11.32 20.93
N ARG A 192 13.18 -12.66 20.97
CA ARG A 192 14.03 -13.48 20.09
C ARG A 192 13.55 -13.46 18.63
N LYS A 193 12.23 -13.36 18.40
CA LYS A 193 11.64 -13.56 17.07
C LYS A 193 11.46 -12.27 16.26
N TYR A 194 11.22 -11.14 16.91
CA TYR A 194 10.85 -9.90 16.24
C TYR A 194 11.80 -8.75 16.59
N SER A 195 12.22 -7.99 15.57
CA SER A 195 13.02 -6.78 15.76
C SER A 195 12.31 -5.76 16.65
N GLU A 196 13.07 -4.93 17.39
CA GLU A 196 12.53 -3.86 18.25
C GLU A 196 11.53 -2.94 17.54
N ARG A 197 11.79 -2.63 16.26
CA ARG A 197 10.89 -1.81 15.43
C ARG A 197 9.51 -2.46 15.27
N HIS A 198 9.46 -3.79 15.09
CA HIS A 198 8.22 -4.54 14.96
C HIS A 198 7.46 -4.55 16.28
N GLN A 199 8.16 -4.72 17.40
CA GLN A 199 7.53 -4.71 18.73
C GLN A 199 6.94 -3.34 19.09
N LYS A 200 7.67 -2.24 18.80
CA LYS A 200 7.15 -0.87 18.96
C LYS A 200 5.87 -0.65 18.16
N LEU A 201 5.81 -1.20 16.94
CA LEU A 201 4.65 -1.06 16.07
C LEU A 201 3.43 -1.83 16.61
N GLU A 202 3.63 -3.03 17.15
CA GLU A 202 2.54 -3.80 17.76
C GLU A 202 2.05 -3.16 19.06
N ARG A 203 2.95 -2.61 19.90
CA ARG A 203 2.55 -1.83 21.09
C ARG A 203 1.70 -0.62 20.72
N TRP A 204 2.13 0.15 19.72
CA TRP A 204 1.37 1.29 19.20
C TRP A 204 -0.01 0.86 18.64
N ARG A 205 -0.09 -0.28 17.95
CA ARG A 205 -1.38 -0.82 17.48
C ARG A 205 -2.29 -1.22 18.65
N ALA A 206 -1.75 -1.87 19.68
CA ALA A 206 -2.50 -2.27 20.87
C ALA A 206 -3.06 -1.05 21.63
N GLU A 207 -2.27 0.01 21.78
CA GLU A 207 -2.72 1.27 22.40
C GLU A 207 -3.88 1.91 21.61
N ASN A 208 -3.75 1.98 20.27
CA ASN A 208 -4.83 2.50 19.42
C ASN A 208 -6.08 1.61 19.46
N PHE A 209 -5.91 0.30 19.55
CA PHE A 209 -7.03 -0.62 19.64
C PHE A 209 -7.80 -0.44 20.96
N LYS A 210 -7.09 -0.31 22.08
CA LYS A 210 -7.69 0.00 23.40
C LYS A 210 -8.47 1.32 23.40
N LEU A 211 -7.94 2.34 22.71
CA LEU A 211 -8.62 3.63 22.56
C LEU A 211 -9.87 3.55 21.69
N ALA A 212 -9.89 2.68 20.67
CA ALA A 212 -11.05 2.49 19.79
C ALA A 212 -12.19 1.68 20.41
N THR A 213 -11.90 0.92 21.47
CA THR A 213 -12.88 0.09 22.20
C THR A 213 -13.48 0.77 23.44
N LYS A 214 -13.01 1.97 23.79
CA LYS A 214 -13.61 2.84 24.83
C LYS A 214 -14.55 3.83 24.17
#